data_AF-A0AA96ZWC5-F1
#
_entry.id   AF-A0AA96ZWC5-F1
#
_cell.length_a   1.000
_cell.length_b   1.000
_cell.length_c   1.000
_cell.angle_alpha   90.00
_cell.angle_beta   90.00
_cell.angle_gamma   90.00
#
_symmetry.space_group_name_H-M   'P 1'
#
loop_
_entity.id
_entity.type
_entity.pdbx_description
1 polymer ?
#
loop_
_entity_poly.entity_id
_entity_poly.type
_entity_poly.pdbx_seq_one_letter_code
_entity_poly.pdbx_strand_id
1 'polypeptide(L)'
;METKDIIAFILIEVATLVMAYAWFQRFVYNPFNWVIILCLLIVIGILSLMILSINTRFKELEGRMEARDKSIRVSIMTVEADLENNIARLNENVERAVAEINKKRFM
;
A
#
# COMPACT_ATOMS: atom_id res chain seq x y z
N MET A 1 -0.43 -10.43 -8.62
CA MET A 1 0.58 -10.55 -9.71
C MET A 1 -0.03 -11.46 -10.74
N GLU A 2 0.14 -11.17 -12.03
CA GLU A 2 -0.36 -12.08 -13.06
C GLU A 2 0.57 -13.30 -13.13
N THR A 3 0.03 -14.48 -13.48
CA THR A 3 0.79 -15.74 -13.53
C THR A 3 2.03 -15.63 -14.43
N LYS A 4 1.95 -14.81 -15.49
CA LYS A 4 3.08 -14.49 -16.38
C LYS A 4 4.23 -13.77 -15.68
N ASP A 5 3.95 -12.89 -14.71
CA ASP A 5 4.98 -12.16 -13.96
C ASP A 5 5.77 -13.11 -13.08
N ILE A 6 5.08 -14.09 -12.48
CA ILE A 6 5.68 -15.12 -11.63
C ILE A 6 6.59 -16.03 -12.47
N ILE A 7 6.12 -16.44 -13.66
CA ILE A 7 6.90 -17.27 -14.58
C ILE A 7 8.14 -16.53 -15.07
N ALA A 8 8.00 -15.26 -15.46
CA ALA A 8 9.11 -14.42 -15.90
C ALA A 8 10.15 -14.24 -14.78
N PHE A 9 9.69 -14.02 -13.55
CA PHE A 9 10.55 -13.92 -12.37
C PHE A 9 11.36 -15.19 -12.12
N ILE A 10 10.71 -16.36 -12.16
CA ILE A 10 11.39 -17.66 -12.00
C ILE A 10 12.42 -17.89 -13.11
N LEU A 11 12.10 -17.51 -14.36
CA LEU A 11 13.02 -17.61 -15.49
C LEU A 11 14.29 -16.78 -15.28
N ILE A 12 14.16 -15.53 -14.82
CA ILE A 12 15.29 -14.64 -14.51
C ILE A 12 16.12 -15.19 -13.35
N GLU A 13 15.48 -15.75 -12.34
CA GLU A 13 16.15 -16.36 -11.19
C GLU A 13 17.02 -17.54 -11.63
N VAL A 14 16.46 -18.48 -12.40
CA VAL A 14 17.21 -19.63 -12.91
C VAL A 14 18.37 -19.18 -13.81
N ALA A 15 18.16 -18.20 -14.69
CA ALA A 15 19.22 -17.67 -15.54
C ALA A 15 20.36 -17.05 -14.72
N THR A 16 20.03 -16.31 -13.66
CA THR A 16 20.99 -15.66 -12.77
C THR A 16 21.79 -16.69 -11.97
N LEU A 17 21.15 -17.77 -11.49
CA LEU A 17 21.83 -18.87 -10.79
C LEU A 17 22.81 -19.60 -11.72
N VAL A 18 22.39 -19.90 -12.96
CA VAL A 18 23.26 -20.54 -13.96
C VAL A 18 24.43 -19.64 -14.33
N MET A 19 24.19 -18.34 -14.49
CA MET A 19 25.23 -17.36 -14.79
C MET A 19 26.23 -17.21 -13.65
N ALA A 20 25.76 -17.15 -12.40
CA ALA A 20 26.61 -17.12 -11.21
C ALA A 20 27.48 -18.38 -11.12
N TYR A 21 26.90 -19.55 -11.38
CA TYR A 21 27.63 -20.82 -11.41
C TYR A 21 28.71 -20.85 -12.51
N ALA A 22 28.34 -20.48 -13.74
CA ALA A 22 29.26 -20.46 -14.88
C ALA A 22 30.41 -19.47 -14.67
N TRP A 23 30.13 -18.31 -14.07
CA TRP A 23 31.15 -17.32 -13.75
C TRP A 23 32.10 -17.81 -12.65
N PHE A 24 31.60 -18.54 -11.65
CA PHE A 24 32.41 -19.08 -10.55
C PHE A 24 33.38 -20.17 -11.02
N GLN A 25 32.95 -21.03 -11.95
CA GLN A 25 33.82 -22.04 -12.56
C GLN A 25 35.03 -21.41 -13.27
N ARG A 26 34.91 -20.17 -13.74
CA ARG A 26 36.01 -19.46 -14.42
C ARG A 26 37.11 -18.97 -13.48
N PHE A 27 36.80 -18.71 -12.20
CA PHE A 27 37.77 -18.16 -11.24
C PHE A 27 38.40 -19.19 -10.31
N VAL A 28 37.79 -20.37 -10.13
CA VAL A 28 38.19 -21.30 -9.07
C VAL A 28 38.47 -22.69 -9.63
N TYR A 29 39.71 -22.89 -10.07
CA TYR A 29 40.27 -24.21 -10.39
C TYR A 29 40.67 -24.96 -9.11
N ASN A 30 39.79 -25.01 -8.10
CA ASN A 30 40.06 -25.72 -6.85
C ASN A 30 38.80 -26.48 -6.38
N PRO A 31 38.82 -27.84 -6.36
CA PRO A 31 37.62 -28.67 -6.19
C PRO A 31 36.96 -28.59 -4.81
N PHE A 32 37.56 -27.91 -3.83
CA PHE A 32 37.02 -27.79 -2.46
C PHE A 32 36.06 -26.60 -2.23
N ASN A 33 35.82 -25.75 -3.22
CA ASN A 33 34.99 -24.54 -3.08
C ASN A 33 33.49 -24.73 -3.40
N TRP A 34 32.99 -25.96 -3.44
CA TRP A 34 31.57 -26.29 -3.60
C TRP A 34 30.68 -25.61 -2.55
N VAL A 35 31.15 -25.50 -1.31
CA VAL A 35 30.40 -24.88 -0.21
C VAL A 35 30.16 -23.38 -0.46
N ILE A 36 31.15 -22.68 -1.01
CA ILE A 36 31.03 -21.25 -1.33
C ILE A 36 30.00 -21.05 -2.43
N ILE A 37 30.03 -21.90 -3.46
CA ILE A 37 29.06 -21.87 -4.57
C ILE A 37 27.65 -22.10 -4.03
N LEU A 38 27.45 -23.13 -3.18
CA LEU A 38 26.15 -23.40 -2.57
C LEU A 38 25.63 -22.25 -1.71
N CYS A 39 26.48 -21.70 -0.83
CA CYS A 39 26.10 -20.55 -0.01
C CYS A 39 25.67 -19.37 -0.87
N LEU A 40 26.38 -19.09 -1.97
CA LEU A 40 26.09 -17.97 -2.85
C LEU A 40 24.79 -18.19 -3.64
N LEU A 41 24.52 -19.41 -4.09
CA LEU A 41 23.24 -19.78 -4.71
C LEU A 41 22.06 -19.60 -3.74
N ILE A 42 22.23 -20.02 -2.48
CA ILE A 42 21.22 -19.84 -1.43
C ILE A 42 20.97 -18.35 -1.16
N VAL A 43 22.04 -17.53 -1.08
CA VAL A 43 21.92 -16.08 -0.88
C VAL A 43 21.16 -15.41 -2.01
N ILE A 44 21.45 -15.76 -3.27
CA ILE A 44 20.75 -15.22 -4.44
C ILE A 44 19.27 -15.63 -4.41
N GLY A 45 18.96 -16.89 -4.08
CA GLY A 45 17.57 -17.35 -3.95
C GLY A 45 16.79 -16.62 -2.85
N ILE A 46 17.41 -16.41 -1.68
CA ILE A 46 16.76 -15.67 -0.58
C ILE A 46 16.53 -14.21 -0.97
N LEU A 47 17.50 -13.57 -1.63
CA LEU A 47 17.35 -12.20 -2.13
C LEU A 47 16.18 -12.08 -3.11
N SER A 48 16.07 -13.04 -4.04
CA SER A 48 14.95 -13.15 -4.97
C SER A 48 13.62 -13.20 -4.21
N LEU A 49 13.48 -14.12 -3.26
CA LEU A 49 12.26 -14.26 -2.44
C LEU A 49 11.91 -13.00 -1.64
N MET A 50 12.92 -12.29 -1.11
CA MET A 50 12.69 -11.04 -0.39
C MET A 50 12.11 -9.95 -1.32
N ILE A 51 12.65 -9.82 -2.53
CA ILE A 51 12.14 -8.87 -3.53
C ILE A 51 10.68 -9.19 -3.88
N LEU A 52 10.36 -10.47 -4.07
CA LEU A 52 8.99 -10.91 -4.33
C LEU A 52 8.05 -10.58 -3.16
N SER A 53 8.46 -10.85 -1.93
CA SER A 53 7.70 -10.51 -0.72
C SER A 53 7.44 -9.01 -0.62
N ILE A 54 8.45 -8.17 -0.90
CA ILE A 54 8.29 -6.71 -0.88
C ILE A 54 7.23 -6.27 -1.89
N ASN A 55 7.26 -6.79 -3.12
CA ASN A 55 6.29 -6.46 -4.16
C ASN A 55 4.85 -6.81 -3.74
N THR A 56 4.65 -7.97 -3.11
CA THR A 56 3.31 -8.36 -2.62
C THR A 56 2.80 -7.43 -1.51
N ARG A 57 3.66 -7.05 -0.56
CA ARG A 57 3.31 -6.11 0.51
C ARG A 57 3.00 -4.72 -0.01
N PHE A 58 3.71 -4.24 -1.04
CA PHE A 58 3.41 -2.97 -1.68
C PHE A 58 2.02 -2.96 -2.31
N LYS A 59 1.64 -4.02 -3.02
CA LYS A 59 0.27 -4.14 -3.59
C LYS A 59 -0.81 -4.15 -2.52
N GLU A 60 -0.57 -4.83 -1.40
CA GLU A 60 -1.51 -4.83 -0.28
C GLU A 60 -1.61 -3.44 0.38
N LEU A 61 -0.48 -2.74 0.53
CA LEU A 61 -0.43 -1.39 1.06
C LEU A 61 -1.18 -0.41 0.15
N GLU A 62 -1.01 -0.51 -1.16
CA GLU A 62 -1.70 0.29 -2.16
C GLU A 62 -3.23 0.09 -2.07
N GLY A 63 -3.69 -1.16 -1.98
CA GLY A 63 -5.11 -1.46 -1.79
C GLY A 63 -5.67 -0.90 -0.48
N ARG A 64 -4.89 -0.96 0.61
CA ARG A 64 -5.28 -0.36 1.89
C ARG A 64 -5.33 1.17 1.83
N MET A 65 -4.41 1.79 1.09
CA MET A 65 -4.42 3.25 0.86
C MET A 65 -5.64 3.67 0.05
N GLU A 66 -5.98 2.96 -1.02
CA GLU A 66 -7.16 3.27 -1.83
C GLU A 66 -8.46 3.12 -1.03
N ALA A 67 -8.57 2.08 -0.19
CA ALA A 67 -9.71 1.91 0.71
C ALA A 67 -9.79 3.03 1.76
N ARG A 68 -8.65 3.47 2.30
CA ARG A 68 -8.57 4.61 3.22
C ARG A 68 -9.01 5.91 2.54
N ASP A 69 -8.58 6.16 1.32
CA ASP A 69 -8.92 7.39 0.58
C ASP A 69 -10.44 7.47 0.30
N LYS A 70 -11.05 6.35 -0.12
CA LYS A 70 -12.51 6.24 -0.25
C LYS A 70 -13.23 6.46 1.08
N SER A 71 -12.72 5.87 2.17
CA SER A 71 -13.32 6.04 3.51
C SER A 71 -13.24 7.48 4.02
N ILE A 72 -12.11 8.16 3.79
CA ILE A 72 -11.90 9.56 4.18
C ILE A 72 -12.86 10.46 3.39
N ARG A 73 -12.98 10.25 2.08
CA ARG A 73 -13.94 11.00 1.25
C ARG A 73 -15.38 10.86 1.75
N VAL A 74 -15.82 9.64 2.07
CA VAL A 74 -17.17 9.41 2.64
C VAL A 74 -17.32 10.08 4.00
N SER A 75 -16.29 10.00 4.84
CA SER A 75 -16.31 10.64 6.16
C SER A 75 -16.38 12.16 6.08
N ILE A 76 -15.68 12.78 5.12
CA ILE A 76 -15.76 14.23 4.86
C ILE A 76 -17.15 14.63 4.40
N MET A 77 -17.75 13.91 3.44
CA MET A 77 -19.12 14.19 2.98
C MET A 77 -20.15 14.06 4.11
N THR A 78 -19.94 13.10 5.02
CA THR A 78 -20.82 12.90 6.19
C THR A 78 -20.69 14.07 7.17
N VAL A 79 -19.46 14.52 7.44
CA VAL A 79 -19.21 15.69 8.30
C VAL A 79 -19.75 16.97 7.67
N GLU A 80 -19.61 17.16 6.36
CA GLU A 80 -20.23 18.29 5.64
C GLU A 80 -21.75 18.27 5.77
N ALA A 81 -22.40 17.12 5.55
CA ALA A 81 -23.85 16.99 5.69
C ALA A 81 -24.34 17.24 7.13
N ASP A 82 -23.62 16.76 8.14
CA ASP A 82 -23.93 17.04 9.55
C ASP A 82 -23.73 18.51 9.90
N LEU A 83 -22.70 19.15 9.34
CA LEU A 83 -22.45 20.58 9.54
C LEU A 83 -23.55 21.43 8.90
N GLU A 84 -23.97 21.11 7.67
CA GLU A 84 -25.05 21.80 6.97
C GLU A 84 -26.38 21.68 7.73
N ASN A 85 -26.71 20.47 8.21
CA ASN A 85 -27.90 20.25 9.03
C ASN A 85 -27.85 21.02 10.37
N ASN A 86 -26.69 21.08 11.02
CA ASN A 86 -26.53 21.84 12.26
C ASN A 86 -26.62 23.36 12.02
N ILE A 87 -26.07 23.86 10.91
CA ILE A 87 -26.21 25.27 10.52
C ILE A 87 -27.66 25.62 10.22
N ALA A 88 -28.39 24.77 9.49
CA ALA A 88 -29.81 24.97 9.20
C ALA A 88 -30.64 25.04 10.51
N ARG A 89 -30.39 24.13 11.45
CA ARG A 89 -31.04 24.14 12.77
C ARG A 89 -30.69 25.38 13.60
N LEU A 90 -29.43 25.81 13.58
CA LEU A 90 -29.02 27.04 14.26
C LEU A 90 -29.71 28.27 13.65
N ASN A 91 -29.82 28.33 12.32
CA ASN A 91 -30.51 29.43 11.65
C ASN A 91 -32.00 29.49 12.03
N GLU A 92 -32.70 28.35 12.05
CA GLU A 92 -34.08 28.30 12.52
C GLU A 92 -34.23 28.75 13.98
N ASN A 93 -33.31 28.32 14.85
CA ASN A 93 -33.33 28.71 16.26
C ASN A 93 -33.06 30.21 16.45
N VAL A 94 -32.14 30.78 15.66
CA VAL A 94 -31.87 32.22 15.66
C VAL A 94 -33.08 33.00 15.16
N GLU A 95 -33.72 32.59 14.07
CA GLU A 95 -34.94 33.22 13.58
C GLU A 95 -36.06 33.21 14.62
N ARG A 96 -36.27 32.06 15.31
CA ARG A 96 -37.26 31.95 16.39
C ARG A 96 -36.92 32.86 17.57
N ALA A 97 -35.66 32.91 18.00
CA ALA A 97 -35.22 33.77 19.10
C ALA A 97 -35.37 35.26 18.75
N VAL A 98 -35.01 35.66 17.53
CA VAL A 98 -35.20 37.03 17.03
C VAL A 98 -36.69 37.37 16.96
N ALA A 99 -37.54 36.46 16.49
CA ALA A 99 -38.99 36.66 16.44
C ALA A 99 -39.59 36.82 17.85
N GLU A 100 -39.14 36.04 18.84
CA GLU A 100 -39.58 36.19 20.23
C GLU A 100 -39.12 37.51 20.86
N ILE A 101 -37.88 37.93 20.61
CA ILE A 101 -37.37 39.23 21.07
C ILE A 101 -38.18 40.36 20.45
N ASN A 102 -38.45 40.28 19.15
CA ASN A 102 -39.22 41.30 18.45
C ASN A 102 -40.67 41.36 18.99
N LYS A 103 -41.28 40.20 19.23
CA LYS A 103 -42.63 40.11 19.83
C LYS A 103 -42.67 40.69 21.24
N LYS A 104 -41.64 40.49 22.06
CA LYS A 104 -41.52 41.10 23.40
C LYS A 104 -41.23 42.60 23.38
N ARG A 105 -40.71 43.14 22.27
CA ARG A 105 -40.37 44.56 22.13
C ARG A 105 -41.55 45.41 21.65
N PHE A 106 -42.51 44.78 20.97
CA PHE A 106 -43.72 45.41 20.44
C PHE A 106 -45.00 45.09 21.26
N MET A 107 -44.86 44.43 22.40
CA MET A 107 -45.86 44.30 23.47
C MET A 107 -45.43 45.16 24.66
#